data_AF-A0A9P0NXK9-F1
#
_entry.id   AF-A0A9P0NXK9-F1
#
_cell.length_a   1.000
_cell.length_b   1.000
_cell.length_c   1.000
_cell.angle_alpha   90.00
_cell.angle_beta   90.00
_cell.angle_gamma   90.00
#
_symmetry.space_group_name_H-M   'P 1'
#
loop_
_entity.id
_entity.type
_entity.pdbx_description
1 polymer ?
#
loop_
_entity_poly.entity_id
_entity_poly.type
_entity_poly.pdbx_seq_one_letter_code
_entity_poly.pdbx_strand_id
1 'polypeptide(L)'
;MMQQYMKELEQEPFEAEEFVERLAWRTIAETKHEGSDDEDFNPTLLHESFVQAIKDLTLLQERQQKKCEKLENAVREDEALFFQEVYNLFEQNQQAMLTFQELDGKINTVATKVLHLGDQLDSVNGPRSRVVEAHRLLGHLSEFLSTGPLVSSVFTDPYRIDEAADVIQKLYLISQDFPQKFDNVKRKIERKYCDIEKLLIEEFVRAMEKGDKKRMKEIAVVLSQFKGYSQCVDAYIDYSQVNCLSGKDMFAHLLSLCEYNYEIIQKVFSNPDQVMAKFVLNLYQLKIAEYIEQKLNSKLGTYGYLQTLFELYSKTNQLSNDLGIFNMGNDKNFLIKLTTNIFNKHISDYITMELKCLKERCSANLQKYYESKGHQKKQIQSGGFQDLRRDLQAVIGTRANINIAQIENYGGETFLSEELAIVILQDTKHAFERCQLLSKPNERAANATQILDRLINSLLIEHVDYAVELGLQAIPVVEGTKNPPVVYFFTIVYQANNITHLVEKQFMDLVVPLVELSQSIMCVVIKKTTWQASKSLEGGICRLVPCYFTLFIYKTASPYTATTREKRRPTNFPCNKF
;
A
#
# COMPACT_ATOMS: atom_id res chain seq x y z
N MET A 1 35.64 -30.51 14.25
CA MET A 1 36.63 -29.51 14.71
C MET A 1 36.92 -28.44 13.65
N MET A 2 37.63 -28.71 12.54
CA MET A 2 38.02 -27.65 11.58
C MET A 2 36.88 -26.79 10.99
N GLN A 3 35.72 -27.37 10.64
CA GLN A 3 34.55 -26.59 10.16
C GLN A 3 33.89 -25.74 11.26
N GLN A 4 34.04 -26.14 12.52
CA GLN A 4 33.51 -25.42 13.67
C GLN A 4 34.39 -24.22 14.00
N TYR A 5 35.72 -24.37 13.89
CA TYR A 5 36.65 -23.24 13.97
C TYR A 5 36.40 -22.20 12.89
N MET A 6 36.14 -22.60 11.64
CA MET A 6 35.75 -21.67 10.57
C MET A 6 34.51 -20.85 10.92
N LYS A 7 33.44 -21.49 11.41
CA LYS A 7 32.20 -20.79 11.77
C LYS A 7 32.36 -19.81 12.94
N GLU A 8 33.29 -20.09 13.85
CA GLU A 8 33.59 -19.21 14.98
C GLU A 8 34.52 -18.06 14.58
N LEU A 9 35.44 -18.30 13.63
CA LEU A 9 36.28 -17.27 13.01
C LEU A 9 35.49 -16.31 12.10
N GLU A 10 34.37 -16.76 11.54
CA GLU A 10 33.46 -15.97 10.70
C GLU A 10 32.44 -15.13 11.51
N GLN A 11 32.45 -15.19 12.84
CA GLN A 11 31.59 -14.33 13.68
C GLN A 11 32.16 -12.91 13.75
N GLU A 12 31.32 -11.90 13.52
CA GLU A 12 31.69 -10.49 13.70
C GLU A 12 30.99 -9.91 14.96
N PRO A 13 31.74 -9.37 15.93
CA PRO A 13 33.21 -9.25 16.01
C PRO A 13 33.90 -10.56 16.41
N PHE A 14 35.03 -10.87 15.78
CA PHE A 14 35.88 -12.01 16.18
C PHE A 14 36.76 -11.61 17.38
N GLU A 15 36.59 -12.29 18.50
CA GLU A 15 37.43 -12.14 19.70
C GLU A 15 38.29 -13.38 19.93
N ALA A 16 39.61 -13.19 19.79
CA ALA A 16 40.57 -14.29 19.93
C ALA A 16 40.60 -14.89 21.34
N GLU A 17 40.38 -14.06 22.37
CA GLU A 17 40.35 -14.48 23.78
C GLU A 17 39.15 -15.40 24.03
N GLU A 18 37.97 -15.02 23.55
CA GLU A 18 36.75 -15.82 23.68
C GLU A 18 36.86 -17.18 22.96
N PHE A 19 37.49 -17.21 21.79
CA PHE A 19 37.75 -18.45 21.05
C PHE A 19 38.64 -19.42 21.85
N VAL A 20 39.73 -18.91 22.43
CA VAL A 20 40.65 -19.72 23.26
C VAL A 20 39.97 -20.20 24.54
N GLU A 21 39.16 -19.36 25.18
CA GLU A 21 38.36 -19.73 26.35
C GLU A 21 37.36 -20.84 26.02
N ARG A 22 36.59 -20.70 24.93
CA ARG A 22 35.64 -21.74 24.48
C ARG A 22 36.34 -23.06 24.15
N LEU A 23 37.54 -23.02 23.58
CA LEU A 23 38.35 -24.22 23.31
C LEU A 23 38.82 -24.90 24.61
N ALA A 24 39.25 -24.11 25.59
CA ALA A 24 39.63 -24.61 26.92
C ALA A 24 38.42 -25.24 27.64
N TRP A 25 37.28 -24.55 27.64
CA TRP A 25 36.04 -25.05 28.25
C TRP A 25 35.53 -26.34 27.61
N ARG A 26 35.63 -26.49 26.27
CA ARG A 26 35.26 -27.75 25.60
C ARG A 26 36.14 -28.91 26.03
N THR A 27 37.45 -28.70 26.12
CA THR A 27 38.41 -29.74 26.53
C THR A 27 38.21 -30.13 28.00
N ILE A 28 37.86 -29.17 28.85
CA ILE A 28 37.53 -29.41 30.28
C ILE A 28 36.14 -30.05 30.43
N ALA A 29 35.19 -29.80 29.52
CA ALA A 29 33.88 -30.42 29.54
C ALA A 29 33.91 -31.88 29.07
N GLU A 30 34.77 -32.22 28.11
CA GLU A 30 34.99 -33.60 27.63
C GLU A 30 35.55 -34.51 28.74
N THR A 31 36.33 -33.97 29.68
CA THR A 31 36.85 -34.71 30.85
C THR A 31 35.82 -34.92 31.96
N LYS A 32 34.76 -34.09 32.03
CA LYS A 32 33.69 -34.22 33.03
C LYS A 32 32.71 -35.38 32.76
N HIS A 33 32.74 -35.98 31.57
CA HIS A 33 31.79 -37.02 31.19
C HIS A 33 32.12 -38.43 31.72
N GLU A 34 33.33 -38.66 32.26
CA GLU A 34 33.73 -39.94 32.83
C GLU A 34 33.63 -39.96 34.37
N GLY A 35 32.41 -39.90 34.90
CA GLY A 35 31.96 -40.64 36.09
C GLY A 35 32.77 -40.65 37.40
N SER A 36 33.72 -39.74 37.65
CA SER A 36 34.41 -39.63 38.94
C SER A 36 34.37 -38.19 39.46
N ASP A 37 33.80 -38.02 40.66
CA ASP A 37 33.66 -36.76 41.41
C ASP A 37 35.00 -36.18 41.95
N ASP A 38 36.15 -36.53 41.36
CA ASP A 38 37.45 -35.92 41.69
C ASP A 38 37.80 -34.85 40.64
N GLU A 39 37.94 -33.61 41.11
CA GLU A 39 38.29 -32.39 40.35
C GLU A 39 39.75 -32.39 39.85
N ASP A 40 40.18 -33.41 39.11
CA ASP A 40 41.52 -33.39 38.53
C ASP A 40 41.49 -32.73 37.15
N PHE A 41 41.60 -31.39 37.16
CA PHE A 41 42.07 -30.64 36.00
C PHE A 41 43.31 -31.34 35.45
N ASN A 42 43.26 -31.79 34.19
CA ASN A 42 44.31 -32.61 33.58
C ASN A 42 45.15 -31.74 32.61
N PRO A 43 46.30 -31.18 33.04
CA PRO A 43 47.05 -30.21 32.24
C PRO A 43 47.59 -30.78 30.94
N THR A 44 47.86 -32.09 30.92
CA THR A 44 48.40 -32.82 29.76
C THR A 44 47.39 -32.90 28.63
N LEU A 45 46.13 -33.25 28.92
CA LEU A 45 45.07 -33.30 27.91
C LEU A 45 44.78 -31.92 27.32
N LEU A 46 44.76 -30.88 28.15
CA LEU A 46 44.56 -29.50 27.69
C LEU A 46 45.71 -29.05 26.78
N HIS A 47 46.96 -29.37 27.16
CA HIS A 47 48.12 -29.09 26.34
C HIS A 47 48.06 -29.83 24.99
N GLU A 48 47.73 -31.11 24.98
CA GLU A 48 47.58 -31.91 23.76
C GLU A 48 46.48 -31.37 22.84
N SER A 49 45.33 -30.98 23.41
CA SER A 49 44.22 -30.35 22.67
C SER A 49 44.64 -29.01 22.04
N PHE A 50 45.35 -28.15 22.78
CA PHE A 50 45.88 -26.90 22.22
C PHE A 50 46.91 -27.15 21.12
N VAL A 51 47.83 -28.10 21.30
CA VAL A 51 48.81 -28.46 20.27
C VAL A 51 48.12 -28.97 19.01
N GLN A 52 47.06 -29.78 19.16
CA GLN A 52 46.28 -30.26 18.02
C GLN A 52 45.49 -29.13 17.36
N ALA A 53 44.87 -28.23 18.13
CA ALA A 53 44.16 -27.08 17.59
C ALA A 53 45.09 -26.13 16.82
N ILE A 54 46.33 -25.91 17.31
CA ILE A 54 47.35 -25.13 16.59
C ILE A 54 47.72 -25.81 15.26
N LYS A 55 47.87 -27.14 15.24
CA LYS A 55 48.12 -27.89 13.99
C LYS A 55 46.95 -27.78 13.01
N ASP A 56 45.72 -27.87 13.51
CA ASP A 56 44.52 -27.74 12.68
C ASP A 56 44.36 -26.31 12.14
N LEU A 57 44.65 -25.28 12.95
CA LEU A 57 44.61 -23.88 12.53
C LEU A 57 45.70 -23.53 11.53
N THR A 58 46.92 -24.07 11.69
CA THR A 58 48.01 -23.87 10.71
C THR A 58 47.68 -24.53 9.37
N LEU A 59 47.12 -25.75 9.37
CA LEU A 59 46.60 -26.38 8.15
C LEU A 59 45.47 -25.59 7.50
N LEU A 60 44.57 -25.03 8.31
CA LEU A 60 43.47 -24.19 7.83
C LEU A 60 43.99 -22.88 7.22
N GLN A 61 44.98 -22.24 7.84
CA GLN A 61 45.68 -21.08 7.33
C GLN A 61 46.33 -21.37 5.98
N GLU A 62 47.10 -22.46 5.86
CA GLU A 62 47.72 -22.86 4.59
C GLU A 62 46.68 -23.11 3.49
N ARG A 63 45.56 -23.75 3.85
CA ARG A 63 44.46 -23.99 2.91
C ARG A 63 43.81 -22.69 2.45
N GLN A 64 43.58 -21.76 3.37
CA GLN A 64 42.97 -20.47 3.05
C GLN A 64 43.93 -19.59 2.25
N GLN A 65 45.22 -19.59 2.57
CA GLN A 65 46.26 -18.90 1.80
C GLN A 65 46.32 -19.41 0.35
N LYS A 66 46.34 -20.73 0.14
CA LYS A 66 46.29 -21.32 -1.21
C LYS A 66 45.00 -20.95 -1.96
N LYS A 67 43.89 -20.76 -1.25
CA LYS A 67 42.63 -20.31 -1.85
C LYS A 67 42.72 -18.83 -2.26
N CYS A 68 43.29 -17.98 -1.41
CA CYS A 68 43.55 -16.58 -1.72
C CYS A 68 44.47 -16.45 -2.95
N GLU A 69 45.61 -17.14 -2.98
CA GLU A 69 46.54 -17.11 -4.12
C GLU A 69 45.89 -17.53 -5.44
N LYS A 70 45.02 -18.56 -5.42
CA LYS A 70 44.26 -18.97 -6.60
C LYS A 70 43.27 -17.92 -7.07
N LEU A 71 42.55 -17.29 -6.13
CA LEU A 71 41.60 -16.23 -6.45
C LEU A 71 42.33 -14.99 -6.96
N GLU A 72 43.45 -14.61 -6.36
CA GLU A 72 44.29 -13.50 -6.81
C GLU A 72 44.84 -13.72 -8.21
N ASN A 73 45.30 -14.93 -8.54
CA ASN A 73 45.75 -15.24 -9.89
C ASN A 73 44.62 -15.22 -10.91
N ALA A 74 43.44 -15.75 -10.57
CA ALA A 74 42.26 -15.69 -11.43
C ALA A 74 41.84 -14.23 -11.70
N VAL A 75 41.81 -13.40 -10.66
CA VAL A 75 41.52 -11.95 -10.79
C VAL A 75 42.56 -11.28 -11.69
N ARG A 76 43.85 -11.60 -11.54
CA ARG A 76 44.91 -11.01 -12.36
C ARG A 76 44.80 -11.41 -13.83
N GLU A 77 44.40 -12.65 -14.11
CA GLU A 77 44.14 -13.12 -15.48
C GLU A 77 42.91 -12.43 -16.09
N ASP A 78 41.81 -12.33 -15.33
CA ASP A 78 40.59 -11.65 -15.75
C ASP A 78 40.83 -10.15 -15.98
N GLU A 79 41.62 -9.49 -15.13
CA GLU A 79 42.03 -8.10 -15.31
C GLU A 79 42.82 -7.92 -16.61
N ALA A 80 43.77 -8.81 -16.90
CA ALA A 80 44.57 -8.73 -18.12
C ALA A 80 43.71 -8.90 -19.38
N LEU A 81 42.76 -9.85 -19.37
CA LEU A 81 41.80 -10.05 -20.45
C LEU A 81 40.89 -8.83 -20.62
N PHE A 82 40.39 -8.29 -19.52
CA PHE A 82 39.56 -7.09 -19.53
C PHE A 82 40.30 -5.88 -20.12
N PHE A 83 41.55 -5.63 -19.73
CA PHE A 83 42.34 -4.53 -20.30
C PHE A 83 42.58 -4.71 -21.81
N GLN A 84 42.81 -5.94 -22.26
CA GLN A 84 42.96 -6.23 -23.68
C GLN A 84 41.66 -5.97 -24.46
N GLU A 85 40.51 -6.37 -23.91
CA GLU A 85 39.21 -6.12 -24.52
C GLU A 85 38.89 -4.62 -24.57
N VAL A 86 39.16 -3.88 -23.49
CA VAL A 86 39.00 -2.42 -23.45
C VAL A 86 39.87 -1.74 -24.50
N TYR A 87 41.12 -2.19 -24.69
CA TYR A 87 42.00 -1.63 -25.71
C TYR A 87 41.47 -1.89 -27.13
N ASN A 88 41.01 -3.11 -27.41
CA ASN A 88 40.40 -3.46 -28.69
C ASN A 88 39.13 -2.65 -28.96
N LEU A 89 38.26 -2.47 -27.95
CA LEU A 89 37.06 -1.65 -28.05
C LEU A 89 37.42 -0.18 -28.30
N PHE A 90 38.48 0.33 -27.68
CA PHE A 90 38.95 1.70 -27.91
C PHE A 90 39.43 1.89 -29.36
N GLU A 91 40.22 0.98 -29.91
CA GLU A 91 40.65 1.05 -31.32
C GLU A 91 39.47 0.97 -32.29
N GLN A 92 38.54 0.04 -32.07
CA GLN A 92 37.34 -0.08 -32.91
C GLN A 92 36.49 1.19 -32.86
N ASN A 93 36.32 1.78 -31.67
CA ASN A 93 35.60 3.04 -31.52
C ASN A 93 36.31 4.20 -32.23
N GLN A 94 37.64 4.26 -32.17
CA GLN A 94 38.42 5.25 -32.90
C GLN A 94 38.25 5.11 -34.42
N GLN A 95 38.28 3.87 -34.94
CA GLN A 95 38.03 3.60 -36.36
C GLN A 95 36.59 3.96 -36.78
N ALA A 96 35.60 3.64 -35.95
CA ALA A 96 34.22 4.02 -36.17
C ALA A 96 34.07 5.56 -36.21
N MET A 97 34.71 6.27 -35.29
CA MET A 97 34.70 7.74 -35.24
C MET A 97 35.29 8.37 -36.51
N LEU A 98 36.40 7.84 -37.03
CA LEU A 98 36.99 8.29 -38.29
C LEU A 98 36.04 8.05 -39.47
N THR A 99 35.40 6.89 -39.52
CA THR A 99 34.43 6.55 -40.56
C THR A 99 33.21 7.47 -40.50
N PHE A 100 32.73 7.80 -39.29
CA PHE A 100 31.65 8.77 -39.10
C PHE A 100 32.04 10.18 -39.54
N GLN A 101 33.28 10.62 -39.28
CA GLN A 101 33.75 11.92 -39.76
C GLN A 101 33.80 11.98 -41.30
N GLU A 102 34.25 10.92 -41.95
CA GLU A 102 34.25 10.85 -43.43
C GLU A 102 32.82 10.85 -43.98
N LEU A 103 31.92 10.09 -43.36
CA LEU A 103 30.51 10.06 -43.73
C LEU A 103 29.86 11.43 -43.55
N ASP A 104 30.10 12.11 -42.43
CA ASP A 104 29.56 13.44 -42.16
C ASP A 104 30.08 14.48 -43.19
N GLY A 105 31.36 14.40 -43.57
CA GLY A 105 31.90 15.21 -44.67
C GLY A 105 31.18 14.97 -46.00
N LYS A 106 30.90 13.70 -46.35
CA LYS A 106 30.13 13.35 -47.55
C LYS A 106 28.68 13.82 -47.46
N ILE A 107 28.02 13.64 -46.32
CA ILE A 107 26.64 14.09 -46.08
C ILE A 107 26.56 15.60 -46.20
N ASN A 108 27.46 16.35 -45.57
CA ASN A 108 27.48 17.82 -45.69
C ASN A 108 27.67 18.28 -47.14
N THR A 109 28.53 17.60 -47.90
CA THR A 109 28.75 17.91 -49.33
C THR A 109 27.49 17.63 -50.16
N VAL A 110 26.82 16.51 -49.92
CA VAL A 110 25.59 16.14 -50.62
C VAL A 110 24.45 17.07 -50.20
N ALA A 111 24.27 17.34 -48.92
CA ALA A 111 23.27 18.26 -48.38
C ALA A 111 23.42 19.65 -49.00
N THR A 112 24.65 20.17 -49.10
CA THR A 112 24.91 21.47 -49.75
C THR A 112 24.48 21.47 -51.22
N LYS A 113 24.81 20.40 -51.98
CA LYS A 113 24.40 20.27 -53.39
C LYS A 113 22.89 20.15 -53.54
N VAL A 114 22.25 19.36 -52.68
CA VAL A 114 20.80 19.15 -52.69
C VAL A 114 20.06 20.42 -52.30
N LEU A 115 20.57 21.19 -51.33
CA LEU A 115 20.00 22.47 -50.93
C LEU A 115 20.07 23.47 -52.09
N HIS A 116 21.22 23.59 -52.76
CA HIS A 116 21.34 24.47 -53.92
C HIS A 116 20.41 24.05 -55.08
N LEU A 117 20.27 22.73 -55.34
CA LEU A 117 19.33 22.24 -56.35
C LEU A 117 17.87 22.48 -55.92
N GLY A 118 17.57 22.31 -54.64
CA GLY A 118 16.29 22.59 -54.02
C GLY A 118 15.91 24.06 -54.17
N ASP A 119 16.82 24.98 -53.86
CA ASP A 119 16.63 26.42 -54.02
C ASP A 119 16.39 26.81 -55.48
N GLN A 120 17.11 26.19 -56.43
CA GLN A 120 16.89 26.40 -57.85
C GLN A 120 15.52 25.87 -58.31
N LEU A 121 15.10 24.71 -57.82
CA LEU A 121 13.80 24.15 -58.14
C LEU A 121 12.65 24.94 -57.51
N ASP A 122 12.79 25.37 -56.26
CA ASP A 122 11.75 26.13 -55.55
C ASP A 122 11.64 27.58 -56.06
N SER A 123 12.77 28.22 -56.41
CA SER A 123 12.75 29.55 -57.02
C SER A 123 12.02 29.59 -58.37
N VAL A 124 12.04 28.49 -59.13
CA VAL A 124 11.31 28.37 -60.40
C VAL A 124 9.88 27.86 -60.20
N ASN A 125 9.71 26.80 -59.39
CA ASN A 125 8.42 26.10 -59.27
C ASN A 125 7.49 26.74 -58.23
N GLY A 126 8.02 27.26 -57.14
CA GLY A 126 7.27 27.94 -56.07
C GLY A 126 6.41 29.12 -56.57
N PRO A 127 6.95 30.11 -57.33
CA PRO A 127 6.11 31.17 -57.87
C PRO A 127 5.10 30.64 -58.90
N ARG A 128 5.49 29.71 -59.77
CA ARG A 128 4.59 29.12 -60.77
C ARG A 128 3.40 28.40 -60.12
N SER A 129 3.65 27.57 -59.12
CA SER A 129 2.61 26.89 -58.35
C SER A 129 1.70 27.88 -57.63
N ARG A 130 2.26 28.95 -57.05
CA ARG A 130 1.47 30.02 -56.41
C ARG A 130 0.56 30.75 -57.41
N VAL A 131 1.03 31.07 -58.61
CA VAL A 131 0.21 31.74 -59.64
C VAL A 131 -0.94 30.82 -60.10
N VAL A 132 -0.67 29.53 -60.30
CA VAL A 132 -1.71 28.56 -60.70
C VAL A 132 -2.79 28.42 -59.63
N GLU A 133 -2.39 28.28 -58.36
CA GLU A 133 -3.33 28.20 -57.23
C GLU A 133 -4.09 29.52 -57.05
N ALA A 134 -3.44 30.68 -57.17
CA ALA A 134 -4.11 31.98 -57.10
C ALA A 134 -5.14 32.15 -58.22
N HIS A 135 -4.81 31.74 -59.46
CA HIS A 135 -5.74 31.78 -60.58
C HIS A 135 -6.95 30.87 -60.33
N ARG A 136 -6.73 29.66 -59.81
CA ARG A 136 -7.80 28.73 -59.41
C ARG A 136 -8.70 29.35 -58.33
N LEU A 137 -8.12 29.88 -57.24
CA LEU A 137 -8.89 30.50 -56.16
C LEU A 137 -9.67 31.74 -56.61
N LEU A 138 -9.10 32.58 -57.47
CA LEU A 138 -9.79 33.72 -58.06
C LEU A 138 -10.98 33.30 -58.94
N GLY A 139 -10.83 32.21 -59.71
CA GLY A 139 -11.92 31.63 -60.48
C GLY A 139 -13.11 31.21 -59.60
N HIS A 140 -12.82 30.50 -58.50
CA HIS A 140 -13.86 30.07 -57.56
C HIS A 140 -14.43 31.27 -56.76
N LEU A 141 -13.62 32.28 -56.42
CA LEU A 141 -14.09 33.50 -55.75
C LEU A 141 -15.05 34.31 -56.65
N SER A 142 -14.76 34.42 -57.94
CA SER A 142 -15.65 35.05 -58.93
C SER A 142 -17.02 34.39 -58.98
N GLU A 143 -17.08 33.09 -58.72
CA GLU A 143 -18.32 32.34 -58.63
C GLU A 143 -19.12 32.71 -57.35
N PHE A 144 -18.46 32.85 -56.21
CA PHE A 144 -19.10 33.31 -54.96
C PHE A 144 -19.55 34.78 -55.01
N LEU A 145 -18.89 35.62 -55.82
CA LEU A 145 -19.27 36.99 -56.11
C LEU A 145 -20.53 37.08 -56.99
N SER A 146 -20.83 36.03 -57.76
CA SER A 146 -22.02 35.97 -58.60
C SER A 146 -23.30 35.76 -57.76
N THR A 147 -24.41 36.36 -58.21
CA THR A 147 -25.70 36.31 -57.49
C THR A 147 -26.44 34.97 -57.65
N GLY A 148 -26.02 34.14 -58.60
CA GLY A 148 -26.57 32.80 -58.86
C GLY A 148 -26.09 31.71 -57.88
N PRO A 149 -26.69 30.50 -57.93
CA PRO A 149 -26.18 29.34 -57.22
C PRO A 149 -24.79 28.93 -57.74
N LEU A 150 -24.01 28.25 -56.90
CA LEU A 150 -22.71 27.69 -57.29
C LEU A 150 -22.92 26.68 -58.42
N VAL A 151 -22.22 26.85 -59.53
CA VAL A 151 -22.28 26.06 -60.76
C VAL A 151 -21.13 25.06 -60.83
N SER A 152 -20.04 25.31 -60.10
CA SER A 152 -18.85 24.48 -60.09
C SER A 152 -19.14 23.11 -59.50
N SER A 153 -18.84 22.10 -60.31
CA SER A 153 -18.93 20.69 -59.92
C SER A 153 -18.14 20.35 -58.64
N VAL A 154 -17.16 21.16 -58.26
CA VAL A 154 -16.39 20.99 -57.02
C VAL A 154 -17.25 21.20 -55.77
N PHE A 155 -18.23 22.10 -55.79
CA PHE A 155 -19.07 22.41 -54.63
C PHE A 155 -20.44 21.72 -54.60
N THR A 156 -20.76 21.00 -55.68
CA THR A 156 -22.07 20.39 -55.94
C THR A 156 -22.00 18.86 -55.98
N ASP A 157 -20.82 18.28 -56.23
CA ASP A 157 -20.61 16.84 -56.35
C ASP A 157 -20.21 16.21 -54.99
N PRO A 158 -21.01 15.27 -54.45
CA PRO A 158 -20.69 14.57 -53.19
C PRO A 158 -19.40 13.74 -53.23
N TYR A 159 -18.86 13.42 -54.42
CA TYR A 159 -17.63 12.62 -54.53
C TYR A 159 -16.34 13.44 -54.55
N ARG A 160 -16.44 14.78 -54.64
CA ARG A 160 -15.29 15.71 -54.67
C ARG A 160 -15.16 16.57 -53.42
N ILE A 161 -15.60 16.02 -52.29
CA ILE A 161 -15.59 16.72 -51.00
C ILE A 161 -14.17 17.16 -50.59
N ASP A 162 -13.13 16.38 -50.90
CA ASP A 162 -11.74 16.73 -50.51
C ASP A 162 -11.23 17.96 -51.27
N GLU A 163 -11.51 18.05 -52.57
CA GLU A 163 -11.18 19.22 -53.39
C GLU A 163 -12.01 20.45 -52.98
N ALA A 164 -13.29 20.23 -52.64
CA ALA A 164 -14.16 21.28 -52.12
C ALA A 164 -13.64 21.84 -50.80
N ALA A 165 -13.16 20.96 -49.92
CA ALA A 165 -12.63 21.29 -48.61
C ALA A 165 -11.33 22.11 -48.70
N ASP A 166 -10.37 21.70 -49.54
CA ASP A 166 -9.12 22.46 -49.75
C ASP A 166 -9.41 23.87 -50.29
N VAL A 167 -10.28 23.97 -51.30
CA VAL A 167 -10.61 25.25 -51.93
C VAL A 167 -11.41 26.17 -50.99
N ILE A 168 -12.43 25.65 -50.28
CA ILE A 168 -13.26 26.48 -49.38
C ILE A 168 -12.47 26.96 -48.17
N GLN A 169 -11.53 26.16 -47.67
CA GLN A 169 -10.72 26.51 -46.51
C GLN A 169 -9.72 27.63 -46.86
N LYS A 170 -9.05 27.53 -48.01
CA LYS A 170 -8.23 28.63 -48.56
C LYS A 170 -9.03 29.90 -48.82
N LEU A 171 -10.23 29.77 -49.42
CA LEU A 171 -11.14 30.89 -49.67
C LEU A 171 -11.63 31.54 -48.36
N TYR A 172 -11.93 30.75 -47.33
CA TYR A 172 -12.36 31.25 -46.03
C TYR A 172 -11.27 32.11 -45.39
N LEU A 173 -10.02 31.66 -45.39
CA LEU A 173 -8.88 32.42 -44.88
C LEU A 173 -8.73 33.76 -45.61
N ILE A 174 -8.76 33.75 -46.95
CA ILE A 174 -8.67 34.97 -47.77
C ILE A 174 -9.87 35.91 -47.50
N SER A 175 -11.06 35.35 -47.29
CA SER A 175 -12.28 36.14 -47.06
C SER A 175 -12.28 36.91 -45.74
N GLN A 176 -11.42 36.54 -44.78
CA GLN A 176 -11.29 37.28 -43.53
C GLN A 176 -10.66 38.67 -43.74
N ASP A 177 -9.84 38.83 -44.78
CA ASP A 177 -9.15 40.07 -45.11
C ASP A 177 -9.96 41.01 -46.03
N PHE A 178 -11.19 40.63 -46.39
CA PHE A 178 -12.02 41.45 -47.27
C PHE A 178 -12.59 42.70 -46.57
N PRO A 179 -12.69 43.84 -47.28
CA PRO A 179 -13.40 45.02 -46.80
C PRO A 179 -14.90 44.73 -46.57
N GLN A 180 -15.54 45.47 -45.64
CA GLN A 180 -16.98 45.32 -45.28
C GLN A 180 -17.95 45.33 -46.48
N LYS A 181 -17.56 45.93 -47.61
CA LYS A 181 -18.36 45.94 -48.85
C LYS A 181 -18.63 44.55 -49.42
N PHE A 182 -17.85 43.53 -49.02
CA PHE A 182 -18.00 42.14 -49.43
C PHE A 182 -18.60 41.22 -48.36
N ASP A 183 -19.24 41.77 -47.32
CA ASP A 183 -19.83 41.00 -46.21
C ASP A 183 -20.85 39.94 -46.67
N ASN A 184 -21.56 40.18 -47.78
CA ASN A 184 -22.49 39.20 -48.35
C ASN A 184 -21.75 37.97 -48.90
N VAL A 185 -20.59 38.18 -49.52
CA VAL A 185 -19.73 37.12 -50.07
C VAL A 185 -19.05 36.38 -48.93
N LYS A 186 -18.54 37.11 -47.93
CA LYS A 186 -18.00 36.53 -46.70
C LYS A 186 -19.02 35.61 -46.05
N ARG A 187 -20.26 36.06 -45.80
CA ARG A 187 -21.33 35.21 -45.25
C ARG A 187 -21.67 33.99 -46.12
N LYS A 188 -21.62 34.10 -47.45
CA LYS A 188 -21.81 32.95 -48.35
C LYS A 188 -20.68 31.92 -48.21
N ILE A 189 -19.43 32.37 -48.15
CA ILE A 189 -18.24 31.51 -47.96
C ILE A 189 -18.29 30.85 -46.58
N GLU A 190 -18.63 31.60 -45.53
CA GLU A 190 -18.78 31.07 -44.16
C GLU A 190 -19.86 29.99 -44.08
N ARG A 191 -21.03 30.20 -44.71
CA ARG A 191 -22.08 29.17 -44.76
C ARG A 191 -21.60 27.91 -45.46
N LYS A 192 -20.98 28.05 -46.63
CA LYS A 192 -20.50 26.90 -47.41
C LYS A 192 -19.34 26.17 -46.71
N TYR A 193 -18.50 26.90 -45.98
CA TYR A 193 -17.47 26.34 -45.10
C TYR A 193 -18.10 25.45 -44.02
N CYS A 194 -19.12 25.94 -43.30
CA CYS A 194 -19.85 25.15 -42.30
C CYS A 194 -20.58 23.95 -42.91
N ASP A 195 -21.14 24.08 -44.11
CA ASP A 195 -21.83 22.98 -44.79
C ASP A 195 -20.85 21.88 -45.21
N ILE A 196 -19.68 22.23 -45.76
CA ILE A 196 -18.63 21.29 -46.13
C ILE A 196 -18.03 20.62 -44.89
N GLU A 197 -17.84 21.38 -43.81
CA GLU A 197 -17.38 20.84 -42.52
C GLU A 197 -18.34 19.78 -41.97
N LYS A 198 -19.66 20.03 -42.01
CA LYS A 198 -20.67 19.03 -41.62
C LYS A 198 -20.65 17.81 -42.52
N LEU A 199 -20.57 17.99 -43.83
CA LEU A 199 -20.50 16.89 -44.80
C LEU A 199 -19.25 16.02 -44.60
N LEU A 200 -18.10 16.64 -44.30
CA LEU A 200 -16.86 15.93 -43.97
C LEU A 200 -17.01 15.10 -42.69
N ILE A 201 -17.66 15.63 -41.65
CA ILE A 201 -17.93 14.88 -40.41
C ILE A 201 -18.89 13.71 -40.68
N GLU A 202 -19.94 13.93 -41.47
CA GLU A 202 -20.88 12.85 -41.85
C GLU A 202 -20.20 11.76 -42.68
N GLU A 203 -19.35 12.12 -43.64
CA GLU A 203 -18.54 11.16 -44.41
C GLU A 203 -17.54 10.43 -43.51
N PHE A 204 -16.96 11.10 -42.52
CA PHE A 204 -16.09 10.46 -41.54
C PHE A 204 -16.86 9.38 -40.75
N VAL A 205 -18.07 9.70 -40.28
CA VAL A 205 -18.94 8.72 -39.59
C VAL A 205 -19.31 7.55 -40.49
N ARG A 206 -19.66 7.79 -41.77
CA ARG A 206 -19.93 6.71 -42.72
C ARG A 206 -18.69 5.85 -42.99
N ALA A 207 -17.50 6.45 -43.04
CA ALA A 207 -16.24 5.71 -43.17
C ALA A 207 -15.94 4.87 -41.93
N MET A 208 -16.28 5.36 -40.72
CA MET A 208 -16.21 4.59 -39.48
C MET A 208 -17.11 3.36 -39.51
N GLU A 209 -18.37 3.53 -39.90
CA GLU A 209 -19.35 2.42 -40.00
C GLU A 209 -18.92 1.33 -40.98
N LYS A 210 -18.23 1.72 -42.06
CA LYS A 210 -17.68 0.79 -43.06
C LYS A 210 -16.33 0.19 -42.67
N GLY A 211 -15.68 0.70 -41.63
CA GLY A 211 -14.35 0.27 -41.18
C GLY A 211 -13.19 0.68 -42.11
N ASP A 212 -13.38 1.70 -42.96
CA ASP A 212 -12.34 2.14 -43.90
C ASP A 212 -11.35 3.11 -43.24
N LYS A 213 -10.29 2.55 -42.67
CA LYS A 213 -9.22 3.30 -41.98
C LYS A 213 -8.47 4.27 -42.90
N LYS A 214 -8.37 3.99 -44.21
CA LYS A 214 -7.65 4.87 -45.15
C LYS A 214 -8.46 6.13 -45.40
N ARG A 215 -9.75 5.96 -45.71
CA ARG A 215 -10.64 7.09 -45.94
C ARG A 215 -10.80 7.96 -44.70
N MET A 216 -10.90 7.35 -43.52
CA MET A 216 -10.90 8.08 -42.24
C MET A 216 -9.65 8.95 -42.07
N LYS A 217 -8.46 8.45 -42.42
CA LYS A 217 -7.21 9.21 -42.33
C LYS A 217 -7.20 10.41 -43.27
N GLU A 218 -7.59 10.22 -44.53
CA GLU A 218 -7.66 11.30 -45.51
C GLU A 218 -8.59 12.43 -45.03
N ILE A 219 -9.80 12.07 -44.57
CA ILE A 219 -10.78 13.03 -44.06
C ILE A 219 -10.27 13.71 -42.78
N ALA A 220 -9.64 12.97 -41.85
CA ALA A 220 -9.10 13.54 -40.61
C ALA A 220 -7.96 14.54 -40.87
N VAL A 221 -7.10 14.28 -41.86
CA VAL A 221 -6.04 15.21 -42.27
C VAL A 221 -6.64 16.49 -42.83
N VAL A 222 -7.65 16.40 -43.69
CA VAL A 222 -8.34 17.57 -44.24
C VAL A 222 -9.05 18.35 -43.13
N LEU A 223 -9.83 17.67 -42.28
CA LEU A 223 -10.56 18.27 -41.15
C LEU A 223 -9.64 18.88 -40.08
N SER A 224 -8.38 18.45 -39.95
CA SER A 224 -7.45 19.00 -38.96
C SER A 224 -7.21 20.50 -39.13
N GLN A 225 -7.42 21.01 -40.34
CA GLN A 225 -7.27 22.43 -40.66
C GLN A 225 -8.59 23.22 -40.54
N PHE A 226 -9.68 22.55 -40.15
CA PHE A 226 -10.99 23.12 -39.89
C PHE A 226 -11.22 23.32 -38.38
N LYS A 227 -12.10 24.26 -38.02
CA LYS A 227 -12.42 24.57 -36.61
C LYS A 227 -13.15 23.43 -35.90
N GLY A 228 -13.94 22.65 -36.64
CA GLY A 228 -14.77 21.54 -36.20
C GLY A 228 -14.04 20.21 -36.03
N TYR A 229 -12.70 20.16 -36.13
CA TYR A 229 -11.92 18.95 -35.89
C TYR A 229 -12.26 18.28 -34.55
N SER A 230 -12.49 19.08 -33.48
CA SER A 230 -12.90 18.54 -32.18
C SER A 230 -14.21 17.75 -32.25
N GLN A 231 -15.18 18.21 -33.05
CA GLN A 231 -16.48 17.54 -33.20
C GLN A 231 -16.35 16.21 -33.94
N CYS A 232 -15.44 16.12 -34.91
CA CYS A 232 -15.09 14.87 -35.57
C CYS A 232 -14.49 13.86 -34.56
N VAL A 233 -13.58 14.33 -33.71
CA VAL A 233 -13.01 13.51 -32.63
C VAL A 233 -14.10 13.09 -31.62
N ASP A 234 -15.01 13.99 -31.25
CA ASP A 234 -16.12 13.66 -30.35
C ASP A 234 -17.04 12.59 -30.96
N ALA A 235 -17.40 12.73 -32.24
CA ALA A 235 -18.19 11.72 -32.95
C ALA A 235 -17.47 10.35 -33.04
N TYR A 236 -16.15 10.34 -33.19
CA TYR A 236 -15.34 9.11 -33.13
C TYR A 236 -15.40 8.46 -31.74
N ILE A 237 -15.21 9.25 -30.69
CA ILE A 237 -15.24 8.79 -29.31
C ILE A 237 -16.63 8.24 -28.98
N ASP A 238 -17.69 8.92 -29.36
CA ASP A 238 -19.06 8.48 -29.12
C ASP A 238 -19.35 7.15 -29.83
N TYR A 239 -19.00 7.04 -31.12
CA TYR A 239 -19.20 5.82 -31.90
C TYR A 239 -18.43 4.61 -31.33
N SER A 240 -17.16 4.82 -30.97
CA SER A 240 -16.31 3.76 -30.41
C SER A 240 -16.76 3.28 -29.03
N GLN A 241 -17.58 4.06 -28.31
CA GLN A 241 -18.07 3.74 -26.97
C GLN A 241 -19.49 3.11 -26.94
N VAL A 242 -20.23 3.09 -28.05
CA VAL A 242 -21.66 2.67 -28.09
C VAL A 242 -21.90 1.26 -27.50
N ASN A 243 -20.93 0.35 -27.61
CA ASN A 243 -21.07 -1.04 -27.14
C ASN A 243 -20.38 -1.34 -25.79
N CYS A 244 -19.84 -0.31 -25.12
CA CYS A 244 -18.91 -0.49 -24.00
C CYS A 244 -19.55 -1.06 -22.71
N LEU A 245 -20.86 -0.90 -22.51
CA LEU A 245 -21.55 -1.21 -21.23
C LEU A 245 -22.13 -2.63 -21.11
N SER A 246 -21.92 -3.51 -22.10
CA SER A 246 -22.66 -4.79 -22.20
C SER A 246 -21.97 -6.02 -21.58
N GLY A 247 -20.79 -5.87 -20.98
CA GLY A 247 -19.95 -6.98 -20.49
C GLY A 247 -20.03 -7.25 -18.98
N LYS A 248 -19.82 -8.52 -18.57
CA LYS A 248 -19.71 -8.93 -17.14
C LYS A 248 -18.49 -8.32 -16.43
N ASP A 249 -17.38 -8.15 -17.15
CA ASP A 249 -16.16 -7.50 -16.67
C ASP A 249 -15.86 -6.24 -17.48
N MET A 250 -16.45 -5.13 -17.05
CA MET A 250 -16.28 -3.82 -17.69
C MET A 250 -14.80 -3.42 -17.79
N PHE A 251 -14.00 -3.58 -16.74
CA PHE A 251 -12.60 -3.13 -16.71
C PHE A 251 -11.71 -3.85 -17.74
N ALA A 252 -11.88 -5.17 -17.92
CA ALA A 252 -11.14 -5.93 -18.92
C ALA A 252 -11.58 -5.57 -20.35
N HIS A 253 -12.87 -5.36 -20.55
CA HIS A 253 -13.41 -4.91 -21.83
C HIS A 253 -12.92 -3.49 -22.19
N LEU A 254 -12.87 -2.58 -21.21
CA LEU A 254 -12.32 -1.23 -21.38
C LEU A 254 -10.86 -1.26 -21.83
N LEU A 255 -10.03 -2.14 -21.25
CA LEU A 255 -8.63 -2.27 -21.65
C LEU A 255 -8.51 -2.73 -23.10
N SER A 256 -9.23 -3.79 -23.48
CA SER A 256 -9.25 -4.30 -24.87
C SER A 256 -9.77 -3.25 -25.86
N LEU A 257 -10.77 -2.46 -25.45
CA LEU A 257 -11.31 -1.36 -26.24
C LEU A 257 -10.27 -0.24 -26.43
N CYS A 258 -9.53 0.11 -25.38
CA CYS A 258 -8.44 1.08 -25.45
C CYS A 258 -7.32 0.62 -26.38
N GLU A 259 -6.89 -0.65 -26.30
CA GLU A 259 -5.86 -1.22 -27.19
C GLU A 259 -6.30 -1.15 -28.66
N TYR A 260 -7.52 -1.60 -28.95
CA TYR A 260 -8.07 -1.58 -30.31
C TYR A 260 -8.19 -0.16 -30.86
N ASN A 261 -8.71 0.77 -30.06
CA ASN A 261 -8.84 2.17 -30.48
C ASN A 261 -7.49 2.87 -30.58
N TYR A 262 -6.50 2.53 -29.75
CA TYR A 262 -5.17 3.11 -29.82
C TYR A 262 -4.52 2.84 -31.18
N GLU A 263 -4.62 1.62 -31.70
CA GLU A 263 -4.09 1.25 -33.02
C GLU A 263 -4.77 2.05 -34.16
N ILE A 264 -6.09 2.27 -34.05
CA ILE A 264 -6.85 3.05 -35.04
C ILE A 264 -6.47 4.53 -34.93
N ILE A 265 -6.41 5.08 -33.72
CA ILE A 265 -6.12 6.49 -33.47
C ILE A 265 -4.73 6.85 -34.01
N GLN A 266 -3.72 6.00 -33.78
CA GLN A 266 -2.38 6.18 -34.34
C GLN A 266 -2.36 6.19 -35.88
N LYS A 267 -3.22 5.42 -36.53
CA LYS A 267 -3.26 5.32 -38.00
C LYS A 267 -4.05 6.46 -38.64
N VAL A 268 -5.09 6.94 -37.98
CA VAL A 268 -6.09 7.85 -38.55
C VAL A 268 -5.79 9.32 -38.25
N PHE A 269 -5.36 9.67 -37.04
CA PHE A 269 -5.25 11.06 -36.61
C PHE A 269 -3.80 11.58 -36.64
N SER A 270 -3.63 12.86 -36.96
CA SER A 270 -2.32 13.53 -37.00
C SER A 270 -1.72 13.71 -35.60
N ASN A 271 -2.56 13.91 -34.59
CA ASN A 271 -2.17 14.08 -33.17
C ASN A 271 -2.80 12.96 -32.32
N PRO A 272 -2.24 11.74 -32.33
CA PRO A 272 -2.84 10.58 -31.66
C PRO A 272 -2.90 10.73 -30.14
N ASP A 273 -1.88 11.33 -29.52
CA ASP A 273 -1.78 11.44 -28.06
C ASP A 273 -2.92 12.29 -27.45
N GLN A 274 -3.28 13.40 -28.11
CA GLN A 274 -4.38 14.27 -27.65
C GLN A 274 -5.75 13.62 -27.82
N VAL A 275 -5.95 12.90 -28.93
CA VAL A 275 -7.19 12.15 -29.19
C VAL A 275 -7.34 11.02 -28.18
N MET A 276 -6.26 10.30 -27.88
CA MET A 276 -6.26 9.25 -26.88
C MET A 276 -6.54 9.79 -25.47
N ALA A 277 -5.93 10.93 -25.10
CA ALA A 277 -6.19 11.58 -23.82
C ALA A 277 -7.67 11.99 -23.68
N LYS A 278 -8.29 12.53 -24.75
CA LYS A 278 -9.71 12.89 -24.77
C LYS A 278 -10.62 11.67 -24.72
N PHE A 279 -10.25 10.57 -25.39
CA PHE A 279 -10.96 9.30 -25.34
C PHE A 279 -10.98 8.73 -23.92
N VAL A 280 -9.81 8.67 -23.26
CA VAL A 280 -9.70 8.18 -21.88
C VAL A 280 -10.42 9.10 -20.90
N LEU A 281 -10.35 10.43 -21.07
CA LEU A 281 -11.12 11.39 -20.28
C LEU A 281 -12.62 11.07 -20.31
N ASN A 282 -13.17 10.86 -21.50
CA ASN A 282 -14.58 10.58 -21.71
C ASN A 282 -14.96 9.21 -21.09
N LEU A 283 -14.14 8.17 -21.26
CA LEU A 283 -14.35 6.88 -20.61
C LEU A 283 -14.42 7.00 -19.08
N TYR A 284 -13.52 7.76 -18.48
CA TYR A 284 -13.48 7.99 -17.03
C TYR A 284 -14.71 8.78 -16.54
N GLN A 285 -15.04 9.89 -17.21
CA GLN A 285 -16.10 10.81 -16.77
C GLN A 285 -17.51 10.31 -17.05
N LEU A 286 -17.73 9.57 -18.15
CA LEU A 286 -19.06 9.06 -18.50
C LEU A 286 -19.21 7.61 -18.05
N LYS A 287 -18.41 6.68 -18.60
CA LYS A 287 -18.63 5.24 -18.42
C LYS A 287 -18.25 4.75 -17.01
N ILE A 288 -17.04 5.05 -16.55
CA ILE A 288 -16.55 4.57 -15.24
C ILE A 288 -17.32 5.26 -14.11
N ALA A 289 -17.56 6.57 -14.22
CA ALA A 289 -18.34 7.30 -13.22
C ALA A 289 -19.78 6.79 -13.09
N GLU A 290 -20.52 6.60 -14.20
CA GLU A 290 -21.87 6.02 -14.18
C GLU A 290 -21.89 4.62 -13.56
N TYR A 291 -20.90 3.78 -13.88
CA TYR A 291 -20.77 2.44 -13.32
C TYR A 291 -20.53 2.45 -11.80
N ILE A 292 -19.65 3.33 -11.33
CA ILE A 292 -19.37 3.51 -9.91
C ILE A 292 -20.64 3.96 -9.20
N GLU A 293 -21.35 4.97 -9.72
CA GLU A 293 -22.60 5.44 -9.13
C GLU A 293 -23.66 4.33 -9.10
N GLN A 294 -23.81 3.54 -10.17
CA GLN A 294 -24.77 2.43 -10.21
C GLN A 294 -24.47 1.34 -9.18
N LYS A 295 -23.19 0.96 -9.03
CA LYS A 295 -22.78 -0.05 -8.04
C LYS A 295 -22.85 0.46 -6.60
N LEU A 296 -22.49 1.72 -6.37
CA LEU A 296 -22.52 2.33 -5.03
C LEU A 296 -23.94 2.67 -4.56
N ASN A 297 -24.89 2.90 -5.48
CA ASN A 297 -26.30 3.16 -5.17
C ASN A 297 -27.14 1.87 -5.00
N SER A 298 -26.55 0.70 -5.28
CA SER A 298 -27.16 -0.57 -4.90
C SER A 298 -27.31 -0.60 -3.38
N LYS A 299 -28.46 -1.05 -2.85
CA LYS A 299 -28.81 -1.07 -1.42
C LYS A 299 -27.85 -1.96 -0.60
N LEU A 300 -26.63 -1.50 -0.42
CA LEU A 300 -25.56 -2.14 0.33
C LEU A 300 -25.55 -1.53 1.74
N GLY A 301 -25.42 -2.37 2.76
CA GLY A 301 -25.14 -1.86 4.11
C GLY A 301 -23.80 -1.12 4.15
N THR A 302 -23.56 -0.30 5.18
CA THR A 302 -22.35 0.55 5.32
C THR A 302 -21.05 -0.22 5.06
N TYR A 303 -20.94 -1.46 5.54
CA TYR A 303 -19.77 -2.32 5.30
C TYR A 303 -19.63 -2.77 3.84
N GLY A 304 -20.73 -3.21 3.21
CA GLY A 304 -20.74 -3.64 1.81
C GLY A 304 -20.45 -2.47 0.85
N TYR A 305 -20.90 -1.27 1.21
CA TYR A 305 -20.55 -0.04 0.51
C TYR A 305 -19.03 0.21 0.54
N LEU A 306 -18.40 0.16 1.72
CA LEU A 306 -16.95 0.38 1.89
C LEU A 306 -16.12 -0.68 1.16
N GLN A 307 -16.54 -1.93 1.21
CA GLN A 307 -15.89 -3.03 0.48
C GLN A 307 -15.98 -2.84 -1.03
N THR A 308 -17.16 -2.48 -1.54
CA THR A 308 -17.38 -2.22 -2.97
C THR A 308 -16.60 -0.99 -3.43
N LEU A 309 -16.56 0.07 -2.63
CA LEU A 309 -15.77 1.27 -2.89
C LEU A 309 -14.27 0.94 -3.01
N PHE A 310 -13.75 0.15 -2.07
CA PHE A 310 -12.36 -0.30 -2.10
C PHE A 310 -12.05 -1.14 -3.33
N GLU A 311 -12.90 -2.11 -3.67
CA GLU A 311 -12.74 -2.96 -4.84
C GLU A 311 -12.76 -2.14 -6.14
N LEU A 312 -13.71 -1.21 -6.28
CA LEU A 312 -13.82 -0.33 -7.44
C LEU A 312 -12.62 0.60 -7.56
N TYR A 313 -12.15 1.17 -6.45
CA TYR A 313 -10.97 2.04 -6.43
C TYR A 313 -9.70 1.26 -6.80
N SER A 314 -9.52 0.06 -6.24
CA SER A 314 -8.40 -0.83 -6.55
C SER A 314 -8.39 -1.24 -8.04
N LYS A 315 -9.54 -1.68 -8.57
CA LYS A 315 -9.69 -2.02 -10.00
C LYS A 315 -9.47 -0.82 -10.91
N THR A 316 -9.92 0.38 -10.51
CA THR A 316 -9.69 1.60 -11.30
C THR A 316 -8.22 2.01 -11.28
N ASN A 317 -7.52 1.87 -10.15
CA ASN A 317 -6.08 2.11 -10.09
C ASN A 317 -5.29 1.09 -10.92
N GLN A 318 -5.70 -0.18 -10.92
CA GLN A 318 -5.10 -1.19 -11.79
C GLN A 318 -5.30 -0.81 -13.27
N LEU A 319 -6.53 -0.46 -13.66
CA LEU A 319 -6.81 0.03 -15.00
C LEU A 319 -5.97 1.27 -15.34
N SER A 320 -5.85 2.24 -14.43
CA SER A 320 -5.00 3.42 -14.63
C SER A 320 -3.53 3.05 -14.86
N ASN A 321 -3.01 2.04 -14.16
CA ASN A 321 -1.64 1.57 -14.36
C ASN A 321 -1.49 0.87 -15.73
N ASP A 322 -2.45 0.03 -16.09
CA ASP A 322 -2.46 -0.69 -17.37
C ASP A 322 -2.59 0.29 -18.56
N LEU A 323 -3.40 1.35 -18.41
CA LEU A 323 -3.53 2.43 -19.38
C LEU A 323 -2.28 3.32 -19.45
N GLY A 324 -1.42 3.30 -18.43
CA GLY A 324 -0.17 4.06 -18.40
C GLY A 324 0.82 3.70 -19.50
N ILE A 325 0.62 2.57 -20.19
CA ILE A 325 1.39 2.14 -21.36
C ILE A 325 1.10 3.03 -22.58
N PHE A 326 -0.11 3.59 -22.68
CA PHE A 326 -0.48 4.44 -23.81
C PHE A 326 0.08 5.85 -23.65
N ASN A 327 0.72 6.37 -24.70
CA ASN A 327 1.14 7.77 -24.71
C ASN A 327 -0.10 8.67 -24.81
N MET A 328 -0.39 9.41 -23.74
CA MET A 328 -1.55 10.31 -23.61
C MET A 328 -1.11 11.78 -23.46
N GLY A 329 0.09 12.10 -23.96
CA GLY A 329 0.68 13.44 -23.90
C GLY A 329 1.56 13.64 -22.66
N ASN A 330 1.79 14.90 -22.31
CA ASN A 330 2.91 15.29 -21.44
C ASN A 330 2.63 15.19 -19.92
N ASP A 331 1.37 15.03 -19.48
CA ASP A 331 1.03 15.00 -18.05
C ASP A 331 1.06 13.57 -17.48
N LYS A 332 2.17 13.23 -16.84
CA LYS A 332 2.37 11.94 -16.15
C LYS A 332 1.34 11.69 -15.03
N ASN A 333 0.68 12.74 -14.52
CA ASN A 333 -0.32 12.64 -13.47
C ASN A 333 -1.77 12.68 -13.98
N PHE A 334 -1.99 12.65 -15.30
CA PHE A 334 -3.32 12.76 -15.89
C PHE A 334 -4.29 11.69 -15.36
N LEU A 335 -3.92 10.42 -15.41
CA LEU A 335 -4.77 9.30 -14.94
C LEU A 335 -5.03 9.36 -13.43
N ILE A 336 -4.03 9.80 -12.65
CA ILE A 336 -4.16 9.98 -11.20
C ILE A 336 -5.19 11.08 -10.90
N LYS A 337 -5.16 12.20 -11.63
CA LYS A 337 -6.14 13.28 -11.50
C LYS A 337 -7.55 12.81 -11.89
N LEU A 338 -7.70 12.04 -12.97
CA LEU A 338 -9.00 11.49 -13.37
C LEU A 338 -9.58 10.56 -12.31
N THR A 339 -8.77 9.63 -11.81
CA THR A 339 -9.18 8.71 -10.75
C THR A 339 -9.57 9.48 -9.49
N THR A 340 -8.77 10.47 -9.09
CA THR A 340 -9.07 11.32 -7.93
C THR A 340 -10.39 12.07 -8.13
N ASN A 341 -10.65 12.63 -9.31
CA ASN A 341 -11.86 13.40 -9.60
C ASN A 341 -13.15 12.57 -9.48
N ILE A 342 -13.17 11.34 -10.00
CA ILE A 342 -14.35 10.47 -9.92
C ILE A 342 -14.65 10.07 -8.46
N PHE A 343 -13.61 9.75 -7.69
CA PHE A 343 -13.78 9.25 -6.33
C PHE A 343 -13.82 10.34 -5.25
N ASN A 344 -13.52 11.61 -5.56
CA ASN A 344 -13.39 12.67 -4.55
C ASN A 344 -14.65 12.82 -3.68
N LYS A 345 -15.83 12.72 -4.31
CA LYS A 345 -17.14 12.77 -3.63
C LYS A 345 -17.35 11.63 -2.63
N HIS A 346 -16.77 10.47 -2.87
CA HIS A 346 -16.90 9.29 -2.01
C HIS A 346 -15.79 9.21 -0.96
N ILE A 347 -14.60 9.73 -1.27
CA ILE A 347 -13.43 9.75 -0.38
C ILE A 347 -13.59 10.80 0.74
N SER A 348 -14.29 11.92 0.50
CA SER A 348 -14.46 12.98 1.53
C SER A 348 -15.13 12.47 2.80
N ASP A 349 -16.12 11.59 2.66
CA ASP A 349 -16.92 11.10 3.78
C ASP A 349 -16.47 9.71 4.26
N TYR A 350 -15.49 9.11 3.58
CA TYR A 350 -15.01 7.75 3.80
C TYR A 350 -14.61 7.49 5.25
N ILE A 351 -13.78 8.34 5.85
CA ILE A 351 -13.24 8.10 7.19
C ILE A 351 -14.34 8.07 8.26
N THR A 352 -15.34 8.96 8.13
CA THR A 352 -16.47 9.01 9.05
C THR A 352 -17.32 7.75 8.94
N MET A 353 -17.56 7.27 7.71
CA MET A 353 -18.28 6.02 7.47
C MET A 353 -17.51 4.79 7.96
N GLU A 354 -16.20 4.74 7.74
CA GLU A 354 -15.32 3.66 8.18
C GLU A 354 -15.30 3.54 9.71
N LEU A 355 -15.11 4.65 10.43
CA LEU A 355 -15.11 4.66 11.89
C LEU A 355 -16.47 4.27 12.48
N LYS A 356 -17.57 4.70 11.85
CA LYS A 356 -18.93 4.31 12.27
C LYS A 356 -19.15 2.81 12.06
N CYS A 357 -18.79 2.29 10.88
CA CYS A 357 -18.94 0.89 10.54
C CYS A 357 -18.11 -0.01 11.46
N LEU A 358 -16.85 0.37 11.71
CA LEU A 358 -15.96 -0.37 12.61
C LEU A 358 -16.52 -0.40 14.03
N LYS A 359 -17.03 0.73 14.53
CA LYS A 359 -17.67 0.81 15.85
C LYS A 359 -18.87 -0.13 15.95
N GLU A 360 -19.78 -0.08 14.99
CA GLU A 360 -21.00 -0.92 14.97
C GLU A 360 -20.65 -2.41 14.94
N ARG A 361 -19.68 -2.82 14.12
CA ARG A 361 -19.22 -4.21 14.02
C ARG A 361 -18.51 -4.68 15.28
N CYS A 362 -17.58 -3.90 15.81
CA CYS A 362 -16.90 -4.23 17.07
C CYS A 362 -17.90 -4.39 18.21
N SER A 363 -18.86 -3.45 18.36
CA SER A 363 -19.91 -3.54 19.38
C SER A 363 -20.81 -4.77 19.18
N ALA A 364 -21.21 -5.08 17.94
CA ALA A 364 -22.03 -6.26 17.64
C ALA A 364 -21.29 -7.58 17.95
N ASN A 365 -20.00 -7.67 17.59
CA ASN A 365 -19.17 -8.84 17.89
C ASN A 365 -18.98 -9.03 19.40
N LEU A 366 -18.72 -7.94 20.13
CA LEU A 366 -18.63 -7.95 21.60
C LEU A 366 -19.96 -8.38 22.22
N GLN A 367 -21.08 -7.79 21.78
CA GLN A 367 -22.41 -8.12 22.31
C GLN A 367 -22.75 -9.60 22.08
N LYS A 368 -22.57 -10.11 20.86
CA LYS A 368 -22.79 -11.53 20.54
C LYS A 368 -21.96 -12.46 21.43
N TYR A 369 -20.71 -12.08 21.72
CA TYR A 369 -19.84 -12.84 22.61
C TYR A 369 -20.37 -12.84 24.05
N TYR A 370 -20.67 -11.69 24.63
CA TYR A 370 -21.17 -11.63 26.01
C TYR A 370 -22.56 -12.28 26.16
N GLU A 371 -23.43 -12.18 25.16
CA GLU A 371 -24.70 -12.91 25.11
C GLU A 371 -24.50 -14.43 25.08
N SER A 372 -23.52 -14.93 24.31
CA SER A 372 -23.18 -16.36 24.28
C SER A 372 -22.67 -16.89 25.63
N LYS A 373 -22.12 -15.99 26.45
CA LYS A 373 -21.67 -16.26 27.82
C LYS A 373 -22.73 -15.98 28.88
N GLY A 374 -23.94 -15.54 28.48
CA GLY A 374 -25.01 -15.17 29.41
C GLY A 374 -24.67 -13.98 30.31
N HIS A 375 -23.70 -13.15 29.91
CA HIS A 375 -23.18 -12.03 30.70
C HIS A 375 -23.65 -10.68 30.14
N GLN A 376 -24.01 -9.76 31.04
CA GLN A 376 -24.29 -8.37 30.68
C GLN A 376 -23.21 -7.47 31.25
N LYS A 377 -22.56 -6.66 30.41
CA LYS A 377 -21.54 -5.71 30.85
C LYS A 377 -22.13 -4.75 31.90
N LYS A 378 -21.67 -4.87 33.15
CA LYS A 378 -21.91 -3.88 34.20
C LYS A 378 -20.81 -2.82 34.19
N GLN A 379 -21.16 -1.56 34.46
CA GLN A 379 -20.16 -0.50 34.62
C GLN A 379 -19.38 -0.74 35.93
N ILE A 380 -18.15 -1.22 35.81
CA ILE A 380 -17.26 -1.42 36.96
C ILE A 380 -16.74 -0.04 37.36
N GLN A 381 -17.18 0.49 38.51
CA GLN A 381 -16.62 1.72 39.08
C GLN A 381 -15.22 1.42 39.65
N SER A 382 -14.21 1.40 38.78
CA SER A 382 -12.81 1.36 39.18
C SER A 382 -12.42 2.76 39.66
N GLY A 383 -12.50 2.97 40.97
CA GLY A 383 -12.22 4.26 41.62
C GLY A 383 -11.80 4.05 43.07
N GLY A 384 -10.86 4.88 43.54
CA GLY A 384 -10.13 4.69 44.81
C GLY A 384 -10.98 4.54 46.07
N PHE A 385 -12.28 4.79 46.03
CA PHE A 385 -13.21 4.51 47.14
C PHE A 385 -13.50 3.01 47.31
N GLN A 386 -13.53 2.21 46.24
CA GLN A 386 -13.64 0.74 46.36
C GLN A 386 -12.35 0.12 46.87
N ASP A 387 -11.19 0.59 46.42
CA ASP A 387 -9.89 0.15 46.95
C ASP A 387 -9.72 0.54 48.42
N LEU A 388 -10.12 1.76 48.82
CA LEU A 388 -10.10 2.20 50.22
C LEU A 388 -11.06 1.38 51.09
N ARG A 389 -12.27 1.08 50.58
CA ARG A 389 -13.25 0.21 51.26
C ARG A 389 -12.71 -1.21 51.41
N ARG A 390 -11.98 -1.72 50.42
CA ARG A 390 -11.37 -3.05 50.41
C ARG A 390 -10.15 -3.14 51.34
N ASP A 391 -9.32 -2.10 51.40
CA ASP A 391 -8.17 -1.99 52.31
C ASP A 391 -8.61 -1.81 53.77
N LEU A 392 -9.64 -0.99 54.02
CA LEU A 392 -10.31 -0.93 55.33
C LEU A 392 -10.87 -2.30 55.74
N GLN A 393 -11.40 -3.07 54.79
CA GLN A 393 -11.94 -4.40 55.05
C GLN A 393 -10.86 -5.46 55.31
N ALA A 394 -9.68 -5.38 54.67
CA ALA A 394 -8.53 -6.22 54.98
C ALA A 394 -8.00 -5.95 56.40
N VAL A 395 -8.01 -4.70 56.84
CA VAL A 395 -7.57 -4.30 58.19
C VAL A 395 -8.62 -4.63 59.26
N ILE A 396 -9.93 -4.49 58.96
CA ILE A 396 -11.03 -4.75 59.92
C ILE A 396 -11.47 -6.22 59.95
N GLY A 397 -11.34 -6.95 58.84
CA GLY A 397 -11.70 -8.36 58.71
C GLY A 397 -10.86 -9.31 59.57
N THR A 398 -9.68 -8.89 59.99
CA THR A 398 -8.87 -9.62 60.99
C THR A 398 -9.45 -9.56 62.41
N ARG A 399 -10.42 -8.66 62.68
CA ARG A 399 -10.98 -8.43 64.03
C ARG A 399 -12.50 -8.62 64.14
N ALA A 400 -13.25 -8.64 63.05
CA ALA A 400 -14.67 -8.94 63.06
C ALA A 400 -15.08 -9.72 61.82
N ASN A 401 -15.82 -10.81 62.03
CA ASN A 401 -16.30 -11.74 61.00
C ASN A 401 -17.49 -11.11 60.22
N ILE A 402 -17.24 -10.03 59.50
CA ILE A 402 -18.25 -9.26 58.76
C ILE A 402 -18.10 -9.56 57.27
N ASN A 403 -18.97 -10.42 56.76
CA ASN A 403 -19.06 -10.79 55.35
C ASN A 403 -19.96 -9.79 54.59
N ILE A 404 -19.39 -8.68 54.09
CA ILE A 404 -20.12 -7.66 53.30
C ILE A 404 -19.41 -7.44 51.93
N ALA A 405 -19.15 -8.53 51.21
CA ALA A 405 -18.92 -8.47 49.77
C ALA A 405 -19.49 -9.76 49.15
N GLN A 406 -20.53 -9.62 48.33
CA GLN A 406 -20.96 -10.71 47.45
C GLN A 406 -19.85 -10.89 46.41
N ILE A 407 -18.98 -11.89 46.61
CA ILE A 407 -18.06 -12.34 45.56
C ILE A 407 -18.94 -13.01 44.51
N GLU A 408 -19.29 -12.30 43.43
CA GLU A 408 -20.01 -12.87 42.28
C GLU A 408 -19.08 -13.89 41.62
N ASN A 409 -19.26 -15.17 41.95
CA ASN A 409 -18.41 -16.25 41.48
C ASN A 409 -18.96 -16.79 40.15
N TYR A 410 -18.50 -16.25 39.02
CA TYR A 410 -18.91 -16.64 37.66
C TYR A 410 -18.35 -18.01 37.20
N GLY A 411 -18.19 -18.97 38.12
CA GLY A 411 -17.77 -20.34 37.79
C GLY A 411 -16.37 -20.51 37.19
N GLY A 412 -15.51 -19.47 37.23
CA GLY A 412 -14.16 -19.53 36.64
C GLY A 412 -14.11 -19.30 35.12
N GLU A 413 -15.13 -18.65 34.53
CA GLU A 413 -15.07 -18.19 33.13
C GLU A 413 -14.22 -16.93 32.98
N THR A 414 -13.14 -16.98 32.19
CA THR A 414 -12.17 -15.87 32.07
C THR A 414 -12.70 -14.64 31.34
N PHE A 415 -13.88 -14.74 30.69
CA PHE A 415 -14.48 -13.74 29.81
C PHE A 415 -13.57 -13.19 28.71
N LEU A 416 -12.40 -13.81 28.47
CA LEU A 416 -11.47 -13.51 27.38
C LEU A 416 -11.60 -14.57 26.29
N SER A 417 -11.64 -14.12 25.03
CA SER A 417 -11.64 -15.00 23.87
C SER A 417 -10.64 -14.55 22.82
N GLU A 418 -9.69 -15.42 22.53
CA GLU A 418 -8.73 -15.21 21.43
C GLU A 418 -9.44 -15.22 20.06
N GLU A 419 -10.53 -15.98 19.90
CA GLU A 419 -11.33 -16.00 18.67
C GLU A 419 -12.02 -14.66 18.42
N LEU A 420 -12.59 -14.05 19.47
CA LEU A 420 -13.18 -12.71 19.38
C LEU A 420 -12.12 -11.66 19.03
N ALA A 421 -10.95 -11.77 19.65
CA ALA A 421 -9.81 -10.90 19.33
C ALA A 421 -9.42 -11.03 17.85
N ILE A 422 -9.30 -12.25 17.31
CA ILE A 422 -8.98 -12.48 15.90
C ILE A 422 -10.01 -11.85 14.97
N VAL A 423 -11.31 -11.97 15.26
CA VAL A 423 -12.38 -11.37 14.45
C VAL A 423 -12.28 -9.84 14.43
N ILE A 424 -12.08 -9.20 15.59
CA ILE A 424 -11.93 -7.74 15.69
C ILE A 424 -10.65 -7.25 15.01
N LEU A 425 -9.54 -7.99 15.18
CA LEU A 425 -8.26 -7.72 14.51
C LEU A 425 -8.40 -7.82 12.99
N GLN A 426 -9.13 -8.82 12.49
CA GLN A 426 -9.39 -8.99 11.06
C GLN A 426 -10.27 -7.86 10.49
N ASP A 427 -11.31 -7.43 11.20
CA ASP A 427 -12.14 -6.29 10.79
C ASP A 427 -11.32 -4.99 10.71
N THR A 428 -10.43 -4.79 11.69
CA THR A 428 -9.54 -3.62 11.73
C THR A 428 -8.44 -3.71 10.67
N LYS A 429 -7.95 -4.93 10.35
CA LYS A 429 -6.98 -5.16 9.26
C LYS A 429 -7.54 -4.66 7.94
N HIS A 430 -8.75 -5.06 7.59
CA HIS A 430 -9.39 -4.59 6.37
C HIS A 430 -9.62 -3.07 6.38
N ALA A 431 -9.88 -2.46 7.54
CA ALA A 431 -9.98 -1.01 7.67
C ALA A 431 -8.65 -0.30 7.41
N PHE A 432 -7.52 -0.85 7.87
CA PHE A 432 -6.19 -0.32 7.58
C PHE A 432 -5.83 -0.45 6.10
N GLU A 433 -6.10 -1.60 5.47
CA GLU A 433 -5.89 -1.81 4.03
C GLU A 433 -6.71 -0.81 3.18
N ARG A 434 -7.98 -0.61 3.55
CA ARG A 434 -8.84 0.42 2.95
C ARG A 434 -8.28 1.82 3.17
N CYS A 435 -7.83 2.13 4.38
CA CYS A 435 -7.27 3.44 4.73
C CYS A 435 -5.99 3.76 3.96
N GLN A 436 -5.14 2.77 3.70
CA GLN A 436 -3.92 2.94 2.91
C GLN A 436 -4.22 3.43 1.49
N LEU A 437 -5.23 2.83 0.85
CA LEU A 437 -5.58 3.14 -0.55
C LEU A 437 -6.54 4.32 -0.70
N LEU A 438 -7.57 4.44 0.16
CA LEU A 438 -8.64 5.44 0.02
C LEU A 438 -8.31 6.78 0.67
N SER A 439 -7.44 6.82 1.69
CA SER A 439 -7.09 8.10 2.34
C SER A 439 -6.11 8.91 1.52
N LYS A 440 -6.32 10.23 1.51
CA LYS A 440 -5.37 11.18 0.93
C LYS A 440 -4.00 11.05 1.62
N PRO A 441 -2.87 11.22 0.90
CA PRO A 441 -1.52 11.06 1.47
C PRO A 441 -1.29 11.91 2.73
N ASN A 442 -1.80 13.15 2.74
CA ASN A 442 -1.61 14.09 3.85
C ASN A 442 -2.42 13.74 5.11
N GLU A 443 -3.54 13.04 4.95
CA GLU A 443 -4.48 12.70 6.04
C GLU A 443 -4.34 11.24 6.48
N ARG A 444 -3.56 10.42 5.74
CA ARG A 444 -3.42 8.98 5.95
C ARG A 444 -2.96 8.62 7.36
N ALA A 445 -1.94 9.31 7.90
CA ALA A 445 -1.43 9.04 9.24
C ALA A 445 -2.45 9.38 10.34
N ALA A 446 -3.17 10.49 10.19
CA ALA A 446 -4.22 10.89 11.12
C ALA A 446 -5.41 9.91 11.08
N ASN A 447 -5.81 9.47 9.90
CA ASN A 447 -6.89 8.50 9.71
C ASN A 447 -6.52 7.12 10.28
N ALA A 448 -5.28 6.66 10.05
CA ALA A 448 -4.77 5.41 10.62
C ALA A 448 -4.76 5.45 12.16
N THR A 449 -4.38 6.60 12.75
CA THR A 449 -4.41 6.78 14.22
C THR A 449 -5.84 6.67 14.77
N GLN A 450 -6.84 7.24 14.09
CA GLN A 450 -8.24 7.13 14.52
C GLN A 450 -8.78 5.70 14.46
N ILE A 451 -8.37 4.92 13.45
CA ILE A 451 -8.74 3.49 13.35
C ILE A 451 -8.07 2.70 14.49
N LEU A 452 -6.80 2.99 14.78
CA LEU A 452 -6.08 2.38 15.90
C LEU A 452 -6.74 2.71 17.25
N ASP A 453 -7.12 3.96 17.50
CA ASP A 453 -7.84 4.34 18.71
C ASP A 453 -9.14 3.55 18.87
N ARG A 454 -9.85 3.23 17.77
CA ARG A 454 -11.04 2.39 17.83
C ARG A 454 -10.72 0.94 18.19
N LEU A 455 -9.67 0.35 17.62
CA LEU A 455 -9.20 -0.98 18.00
C LEU A 455 -8.86 -1.05 19.49
N ILE A 456 -8.11 -0.07 19.99
CA ILE A 456 -7.71 -0.01 21.41
C ILE A 456 -8.94 0.06 22.32
N ASN A 457 -9.88 0.95 22.01
CA ASN A 457 -11.09 1.10 22.80
C ASN A 457 -11.93 -0.20 22.80
N SER A 458 -12.13 -0.83 21.64
CA SER A 458 -12.99 -2.02 21.53
C SER A 458 -12.35 -3.30 22.08
N LEU A 459 -11.05 -3.52 21.85
CA LEU A 459 -10.39 -4.77 22.23
C LEU A 459 -9.66 -4.66 23.57
N LEU A 460 -8.83 -3.63 23.77
CA LEU A 460 -8.03 -3.52 24.99
C LEU A 460 -8.86 -3.00 26.17
N ILE A 461 -9.70 -1.97 25.97
CA ILE A 461 -10.48 -1.39 27.07
C ILE A 461 -11.78 -2.17 27.30
N GLU A 462 -12.60 -2.32 26.26
CA GLU A 462 -13.93 -2.92 26.39
C GLU A 462 -13.95 -4.45 26.58
N HIS A 463 -12.85 -5.15 26.26
CA HIS A 463 -12.76 -6.61 26.39
C HIS A 463 -11.67 -7.04 27.36
N VAL A 464 -10.40 -6.67 27.12
CA VAL A 464 -9.28 -7.13 27.98
C VAL A 464 -9.34 -6.50 29.37
N ASP A 465 -9.37 -5.17 29.48
CA ASP A 465 -9.41 -4.47 30.77
C ASP A 465 -10.67 -4.82 31.57
N TYR A 466 -11.82 -4.90 30.89
CA TYR A 466 -13.07 -5.36 31.50
C TYR A 466 -12.97 -6.77 32.12
N ALA A 467 -12.41 -7.74 31.38
CA ALA A 467 -12.27 -9.10 31.85
C ALA A 467 -11.21 -9.23 32.96
N VAL A 468 -10.12 -8.46 32.88
CA VAL A 468 -9.10 -8.39 33.93
C VAL A 468 -9.69 -7.81 35.21
N GLU A 469 -10.46 -6.72 35.14
CA GLU A 469 -11.14 -6.12 36.30
C GLU A 469 -12.16 -7.06 36.95
N LEU A 470 -12.94 -7.81 36.14
CA LEU A 470 -13.80 -8.88 36.65
C LEU A 470 -12.99 -10.00 37.33
N GLY A 471 -11.87 -10.40 36.71
CA GLY A 471 -10.93 -11.37 37.28
C GLY A 471 -10.36 -10.92 38.63
N LEU A 472 -10.03 -9.63 38.76
CA LEU A 472 -9.53 -9.03 40.00
C LEU A 472 -10.57 -9.03 41.12
N GLN A 473 -11.85 -8.80 40.80
CA GLN A 473 -12.94 -8.84 41.78
C GLN A 473 -13.26 -10.25 42.27
N ALA A 474 -12.95 -11.28 41.46
CA ALA A 474 -13.13 -12.68 41.82
C ALA A 474 -12.04 -13.20 42.78
N ILE A 475 -10.96 -12.45 43.02
CA ILE A 475 -9.90 -12.83 43.97
C ILE A 475 -10.36 -12.50 45.40
N PRO A 476 -10.47 -13.47 46.32
CA PRO A 476 -10.83 -13.23 47.71
C PRO A 476 -9.78 -12.36 48.42
N VAL A 477 -10.22 -11.33 49.15
CA VAL A 477 -9.35 -10.39 49.89
C VAL A 477 -8.91 -10.95 51.25
N VAL A 478 -9.63 -11.95 51.77
CA VAL A 478 -9.42 -12.47 53.13
C VAL A 478 -8.82 -13.87 53.09
N GLU A 479 -7.73 -14.07 53.83
CA GLU A 479 -7.02 -15.33 54.02
C GLU A 479 -7.94 -16.39 54.67
N GLY A 480 -8.57 -17.22 53.85
CA GLY A 480 -9.33 -18.40 54.28
C GLY A 480 -8.44 -19.64 54.28
N THR A 481 -8.14 -20.18 55.46
CA THR A 481 -7.19 -21.28 55.76
C THR A 481 -7.48 -22.65 55.15
N LYS A 482 -8.37 -22.80 54.15
CA LYS A 482 -8.76 -24.14 53.64
C LYS A 482 -8.98 -24.29 52.13
N ASN A 483 -8.91 -23.25 51.31
CA ASN A 483 -9.14 -23.39 49.86
C ASN A 483 -7.87 -23.10 49.04
N PRO A 484 -7.55 -23.93 48.02
CA PRO A 484 -6.39 -23.69 47.16
C PRO A 484 -6.55 -22.37 46.38
N PRO A 485 -5.46 -21.63 46.17
CA PRO A 485 -5.50 -20.39 45.40
C PRO A 485 -5.90 -20.68 43.95
N VAL A 486 -6.80 -19.85 43.42
CA VAL A 486 -7.46 -20.13 42.14
C VAL A 486 -6.50 -19.82 40.98
N VAL A 487 -6.12 -20.84 40.20
CA VAL A 487 -5.27 -20.73 38.97
C VAL A 487 -5.95 -19.92 37.85
N TYR A 488 -7.24 -19.65 38.02
CA TYR A 488 -8.10 -18.84 37.16
C TYR A 488 -7.47 -17.51 36.72
N PHE A 489 -6.89 -16.73 37.65
CA PHE A 489 -6.31 -15.43 37.28
C PHE A 489 -5.05 -15.55 36.42
N PHE A 490 -4.22 -16.59 36.61
CA PHE A 490 -3.07 -16.84 35.73
C PHE A 490 -3.51 -17.18 34.30
N THR A 491 -4.68 -17.81 34.16
CA THR A 491 -5.27 -18.09 32.83
C THR A 491 -5.76 -16.80 32.17
N ILE A 492 -6.34 -15.87 32.93
CA ILE A 492 -6.70 -14.52 32.45
C ILE A 492 -5.45 -13.76 32.00
N VAL A 493 -4.38 -13.77 32.81
CA VAL A 493 -3.10 -13.13 32.48
C VAL A 493 -2.51 -13.70 31.19
N TYR A 494 -2.50 -15.03 31.04
CA TYR A 494 -2.00 -15.68 29.83
C TYR A 494 -2.80 -15.28 28.58
N GLN A 495 -4.14 -15.35 28.64
CA GLN A 495 -5.01 -14.99 27.51
C GLN A 495 -4.92 -13.48 27.18
N ALA A 496 -4.85 -12.62 28.19
CA ALA A 496 -4.66 -11.18 27.99
C ALA A 496 -3.31 -10.88 27.33
N ASN A 497 -2.25 -11.59 27.72
CA ASN A 497 -0.92 -11.42 27.13
C ASN A 497 -0.90 -11.87 25.65
N ASN A 498 -1.54 -12.99 25.33
CA ASN A 498 -1.68 -13.46 23.95
C ASN A 498 -2.43 -12.45 23.07
N ILE A 499 -3.57 -11.94 23.53
CA ILE A 499 -4.34 -10.91 22.81
C ILE A 499 -3.52 -9.64 22.63
N THR A 500 -2.75 -9.23 23.64
CA THR A 500 -1.86 -8.06 23.58
C THR A 500 -0.76 -8.24 22.53
N HIS A 501 -0.12 -9.41 22.46
CA HIS A 501 0.87 -9.71 21.42
C HIS A 501 0.26 -9.74 20.01
N LEU A 502 -0.98 -10.22 19.85
CA LEU A 502 -1.66 -10.16 18.55
C LEU A 502 -1.91 -8.72 18.10
N VAL A 503 -2.29 -7.83 19.03
CA VAL A 503 -2.44 -6.39 18.76
C VAL A 503 -1.10 -5.74 18.41
N GLU A 504 -0.04 -6.06 19.16
CA GLU A 504 1.31 -5.56 18.92
C GLU A 504 1.81 -5.97 17.53
N LYS A 505 1.61 -7.23 17.15
CA LYS A 505 1.96 -7.72 15.82
C LYS A 505 1.23 -6.95 14.72
N GLN A 506 -0.09 -6.78 14.84
CA GLN A 506 -0.86 -6.02 13.84
C GLN A 506 -0.43 -4.54 13.77
N PHE A 507 -0.07 -3.95 14.90
CA PHE A 507 0.46 -2.59 14.96
C PHE A 507 1.77 -2.48 14.17
N MET A 508 2.72 -3.39 14.41
CA MET A 508 4.02 -3.41 13.72
C MET A 508 3.86 -3.66 12.21
N ASP A 509 2.99 -4.60 11.82
CA ASP A 509 2.84 -5.00 10.42
C ASP A 509 2.05 -3.97 9.58
N LEU A 510 1.03 -3.31 10.13
CA LEU A 510 0.09 -2.49 9.35
C LEU A 510 0.11 -1.00 9.69
N VAL A 511 0.34 -0.62 10.95
CA VAL A 511 0.23 0.79 11.37
C VAL A 511 1.55 1.52 11.20
N VAL A 512 2.67 0.89 11.57
CA VAL A 512 4.01 1.50 11.45
C VAL A 512 4.31 1.97 10.02
N PRO A 513 4.06 1.17 8.96
CA PRO A 513 4.30 1.62 7.58
C PRO A 513 3.41 2.78 7.13
N LEU A 514 2.28 3.04 7.82
CA LEU A 514 1.33 4.10 7.45
C LEU A 514 1.63 5.45 8.13
N VAL A 515 2.47 5.47 9.18
CA VAL A 515 2.67 6.62 10.08
C VAL A 515 4.08 7.21 10.00
N GLU A 516 4.92 6.79 9.05
CA GLU A 516 6.36 7.09 8.91
C GLU A 516 6.80 8.58 9.02
N LEU A 517 5.89 9.55 9.06
CA LEU A 517 6.18 10.98 9.19
C LEU A 517 5.87 11.61 10.57
N SER A 518 5.40 10.85 11.57
CA SER A 518 5.13 11.39 12.92
C SER A 518 5.73 10.55 14.05
N GLN A 519 7.05 10.64 14.21
CA GLN A 519 7.79 10.03 15.34
C GLN A 519 7.26 10.42 16.74
N SER A 520 6.55 11.55 16.84
CA SER A 520 5.97 12.07 18.10
C SER A 520 4.69 11.33 18.52
N ILE A 521 3.78 11.05 17.59
CA ILE A 521 2.47 10.45 17.90
C ILE A 521 2.60 8.93 18.11
N MET A 522 3.44 8.28 17.31
CA MET A 522 3.69 6.83 17.36
C MET A 522 4.23 6.39 18.73
N CYS A 523 5.17 7.15 19.30
CA CYS A 523 5.80 6.84 20.60
C CYS A 523 4.84 7.02 21.79
N VAL A 524 3.87 7.94 21.69
CA VAL A 524 2.87 8.21 22.74
C VAL A 524 1.75 7.17 22.73
N VAL A 525 1.28 6.75 21.55
CA VAL A 525 0.20 5.75 21.45
C VAL A 525 0.69 4.36 21.86
N ILE A 526 1.90 3.95 21.45
CA ILE A 526 2.56 2.72 21.90
C ILE A 526 2.73 2.72 23.42
N LYS A 527 3.25 3.81 24.00
CA LYS A 527 3.38 3.94 25.45
C LYS A 527 2.04 3.82 26.15
N LYS A 528 0.99 4.48 25.67
CA LYS A 528 -0.32 4.50 26.32
C LYS A 528 -1.05 3.14 26.27
N THR A 529 -0.94 2.42 25.16
CA THR A 529 -1.51 1.07 24.99
C THR A 529 -0.81 0.02 25.82
N THR A 530 0.53 0.02 25.85
CA THR A 530 1.30 -0.90 26.69
C THR A 530 1.15 -0.59 28.18
N TRP A 531 1.05 0.69 28.59
CA TRP A 531 0.97 1.09 30.02
C TRP A 531 -0.36 0.78 30.72
N GLN A 532 -1.51 0.91 30.05
CA GLN A 532 -2.81 0.73 30.72
C GLN A 532 -3.12 -0.75 30.99
N ALA A 533 -2.82 -1.65 30.05
CA ALA A 533 -3.01 -3.09 30.25
C ALA A 533 -2.02 -3.68 31.27
N SER A 534 -0.77 -3.21 31.29
CA SER A 534 0.26 -3.67 32.23
C SER A 534 -0.01 -3.25 33.68
N LYS A 535 -0.55 -2.04 33.91
CA LYS A 535 -0.88 -1.56 35.27
C LYS A 535 -2.00 -2.37 35.94
N SER A 536 -3.03 -2.78 35.19
CA SER A 536 -4.12 -3.63 35.71
C SER A 536 -3.64 -5.08 35.97
N LEU A 537 -2.74 -5.61 35.13
CA LEU A 537 -2.11 -6.92 35.32
C LEU A 537 -1.17 -6.95 36.54
N GLU A 538 -0.30 -5.94 36.69
CA GLU A 538 0.59 -5.79 37.85
C GLU A 538 -0.19 -5.69 39.17
N GLY A 539 -1.32 -4.95 39.16
CA GLY A 539 -2.21 -4.86 40.32
C GLY A 539 -2.79 -6.20 40.76
N GLY A 540 -3.02 -7.14 39.83
CA GLY A 540 -3.50 -8.49 40.14
C GLY A 540 -2.43 -9.47 40.58
N ILE A 541 -1.27 -9.42 39.93
CA ILE A 541 -0.10 -10.23 40.31
C ILE A 541 0.35 -9.83 41.73
N CYS A 542 0.39 -8.54 42.06
CA CYS A 542 0.68 -8.04 43.40
C CYS A 542 -0.32 -8.49 44.47
N ARG A 543 -1.56 -8.84 44.11
CA ARG A 543 -2.59 -9.37 45.03
C ARG A 543 -2.50 -10.89 45.22
N LEU A 544 -2.05 -11.64 44.20
CA LEU A 544 -1.94 -13.10 44.27
C LEU A 544 -0.64 -13.57 44.92
N VAL A 545 0.48 -12.89 44.67
CA VAL A 545 1.78 -13.25 45.22
C VAL A 545 1.75 -13.37 46.76
N PRO A 546 1.14 -12.44 47.53
CA PRO A 546 0.96 -12.60 48.97
C PRO A 546 0.13 -13.83 49.32
N CYS A 547 -1.00 -14.08 48.65
CA CYS A 547 -1.87 -15.23 48.94
C CYS A 547 -1.16 -16.58 48.74
N TYR A 548 -0.29 -16.71 47.73
CA TYR A 548 0.53 -17.91 47.53
C TYR A 548 1.67 -17.99 48.55
N PHE A 549 2.28 -16.85 48.93
CA PHE A 549 3.32 -16.78 49.97
C PHE A 549 2.78 -17.16 51.35
N THR A 550 1.61 -16.65 51.76
CA THR A 550 1.01 -17.01 53.06
C THR A 550 0.61 -18.49 53.08
N LEU A 551 0.08 -19.04 51.98
CA LEU A 551 -0.28 -20.46 51.89
C LEU A 551 0.95 -21.38 51.92
N PHE A 552 2.07 -20.96 51.34
CA PHE A 552 3.36 -21.67 51.40
C PHE A 552 3.95 -21.64 52.81
N ILE A 553 3.89 -20.50 53.50
CA ILE A 553 4.29 -20.38 54.92
C ILE A 553 3.37 -21.24 55.82
N TYR A 554 2.06 -21.26 55.56
CA TYR A 554 1.11 -22.06 56.34
C TYR A 554 1.30 -23.58 56.16
N LYS A 555 1.64 -24.02 54.94
CA LYS A 555 1.96 -25.44 54.65
C LYS A 555 3.33 -25.88 55.17
N THR A 556 4.30 -24.96 55.28
CA THR A 556 5.64 -25.26 55.84
C THR A 556 5.68 -25.17 57.37
N ALA A 557 4.74 -24.47 58.00
CA ALA A 557 4.63 -24.33 59.47
C ALA A 557 3.85 -25.44 60.19
N SER A 558 3.41 -26.50 59.52
CA SER A 558 2.76 -27.67 60.15
C SER A 558 3.29 -28.95 59.49
N PRO A 559 4.09 -29.80 60.17
CA PRO A 559 3.77 -30.37 61.49
C PRO A 559 4.99 -30.69 62.39
N TYR A 560 5.20 -29.99 63.52
CA TYR A 560 5.97 -30.55 64.66
C TYR A 560 5.60 -29.80 65.95
N THR A 561 4.65 -30.33 66.71
CA THR A 561 4.61 -30.27 68.20
C THR A 561 3.34 -30.98 68.69
N ALA A 562 3.35 -32.31 68.61
CA ALA A 562 2.37 -33.14 69.29
C ALA A 562 3.06 -34.36 69.91
N THR A 563 3.85 -34.15 70.96
CA THR A 563 3.99 -35.12 72.06
C THR A 563 4.74 -34.51 73.25
N THR A 564 4.30 -34.87 74.46
CA THR A 564 4.89 -34.61 75.78
C THR A 564 4.88 -33.18 76.34
N ARG A 565 3.77 -32.81 76.99
CA ARG A 565 3.86 -32.13 78.30
C ARG A 565 2.72 -32.56 79.22
N GLU A 566 3.06 -33.52 80.07
CA GLU A 566 2.24 -33.96 81.18
C GLU A 566 2.33 -32.94 82.33
N LYS A 567 1.16 -32.48 82.78
CA LYS A 567 0.80 -31.96 84.11
C LYS A 567 1.86 -31.18 84.92
N ARG A 568 1.66 -29.87 85.03
CA ARG A 568 1.70 -29.17 86.33
C ARG A 568 0.49 -28.22 86.45
N ARG A 569 -0.37 -28.51 87.43
CA ARG A 569 -1.45 -27.61 87.90
C ARG A 569 -0.83 -26.39 88.59
N PRO A 570 -1.45 -25.21 88.55
CA PRO A 570 -1.37 -24.25 89.63
C PRO A 570 -2.55 -24.49 90.60
N THR A 571 -2.25 -24.86 91.83
CA THR A 571 -3.19 -24.79 92.96
C THR A 571 -3.07 -23.42 93.63
N ASN A 572 -4.23 -22.86 93.92
CA ASN A 572 -4.51 -21.61 94.60
C ASN A 572 -4.13 -21.61 96.11
N PHE A 573 -3.63 -20.46 96.57
CA PHE A 573 -3.80 -19.80 97.91
C PHE A 573 -3.25 -20.48 99.20
N PRO A 574 -3.13 -19.78 100.36
CA PRO A 574 -2.99 -18.33 100.64
C PRO A 574 -1.93 -17.97 101.74
N CYS A 575 -1.73 -16.66 101.99
CA CYS A 575 -1.46 -15.98 103.29
C CYS A 575 -0.33 -16.54 104.21
N ASN A 576 0.59 -15.78 104.81
CA ASN A 576 0.41 -14.48 105.46
C ASN A 576 1.72 -14.02 106.17
N LYS A 577 1.73 -12.72 106.49
CA LYS A 577 2.59 -11.93 107.42
C LYS A 577 3.94 -11.44 106.88
N PHE A 578 4.22 -10.14 106.93
CA PHE A 578 3.63 -9.08 107.78
C PHE A 578 2.74 -8.08 107.06
#